data_AF-A0A6N8WBL2-F1
#
_entry.id   AF-A0A6N8WBL2-F1
#
_cell.length_a   1.000
_cell.length_b   1.000
_cell.length_c   1.000
_cell.angle_alpha   90.00
_cell.angle_beta   90.00
_cell.angle_gamma   90.00
#
_symmetry.space_group_name_H-M   'P 1'
#
loop_
_entity.id
_entity.type
_entity.pdbx_description
1 polymer ?
#
loop_
_entity_poly.entity_id
_entity_poly.type
_entity_poly.pdbx_seq_one_letter_code
_entity_poly.pdbx_strand_id
1 'polypeptide(L)'
;MTPTLTPTPIPTPVWMTYTIRAGDTIGAIANRFGIPQEELLRANNLTPRDVTRLQIGDVIVLPGLLQATPTPTPTEVATEAPTATPAG
;
A
#
# COMPACT_ATOMS: atom_id res chain seq x y z
N MET A 1 -39.05 -25.16 -9.95
CA MET A 1 -38.17 -24.45 -9.01
C MET A 1 -37.22 -23.60 -9.81
N THR A 2 -37.38 -22.28 -9.78
CA THR A 2 -36.49 -21.32 -10.43
C THR A 2 -35.20 -21.23 -9.61
N PRO A 3 -34.01 -21.56 -10.16
CA PRO A 3 -32.77 -21.26 -9.45
C PRO A 3 -32.66 -19.73 -9.38
N THR A 4 -32.77 -19.20 -8.17
CA THR A 4 -32.48 -17.78 -7.93
C THR A 4 -30.98 -17.61 -8.06
N LEU A 5 -30.55 -17.07 -9.20
CA LEU A 5 -29.18 -16.61 -9.36
C LEU A 5 -29.04 -15.36 -8.48
N THR A 6 -28.49 -15.52 -7.28
CA THR A 6 -28.07 -14.40 -6.45
C THR A 6 -27.15 -13.53 -7.31
N PRO A 7 -27.45 -12.24 -7.54
CA PRO A 7 -26.50 -11.38 -8.23
C PRO A 7 -25.24 -11.33 -7.35
N THR A 8 -24.15 -11.94 -7.81
CA THR A 8 -22.86 -11.81 -7.17
C THR A 8 -22.55 -10.32 -7.09
N PRO A 9 -22.34 -9.76 -5.88
CA PRO A 9 -21.98 -8.35 -5.78
C PRO A 9 -20.72 -8.13 -6.60
N ILE A 10 -20.81 -7.28 -7.62
CA ILE A 10 -19.65 -6.90 -8.42
C ILE A 10 -18.74 -6.11 -7.47
N PRO A 11 -17.51 -6.58 -7.19
CA PRO A 11 -16.59 -5.83 -6.36
C PRO A 11 -16.33 -4.48 -7.02
N THR A 12 -16.76 -3.41 -6.36
CA THR A 12 -16.56 -2.06 -6.88
C THR A 12 -15.11 -1.69 -6.62
N PRO A 13 -14.33 -1.32 -7.65
CA PRO A 13 -12.97 -0.86 -7.42
C PRO A 13 -13.02 0.40 -6.57
N VAL A 14 -12.46 0.35 -5.37
CA VAL A 14 -12.26 1.53 -4.54
C VAL A 14 -10.86 2.06 -4.74
N TRP A 15 -10.76 3.39 -4.82
CA TRP A 15 -9.49 4.09 -4.83
C TRP A 15 -9.21 4.59 -3.42
N MET A 16 -8.03 4.31 -2.90
CA MET A 16 -7.59 4.76 -1.58
C MET A 16 -6.31 5.55 -1.73
N THR A 17 -6.15 6.63 -0.98
CA THR A 17 -4.89 7.38 -0.94
C THR A 17 -3.99 6.86 0.17
N TYR A 18 -2.69 6.81 -0.09
CA TYR A 18 -1.67 6.42 0.87
C TYR A 18 -0.55 7.46 0.88
N THR A 19 -0.19 7.92 2.08
CA THR A 19 0.96 8.81 2.28
C THR A 19 2.18 7.97 2.60
N ILE A 20 3.22 8.10 1.77
CA ILE A 20 4.47 7.37 1.88
C ILE A 20 5.17 7.74 3.19
N ARG A 21 5.61 6.74 3.95
CA ARG A 21 6.34 6.91 5.21
C ARG A 21 7.81 6.59 5.05
N ALA A 22 8.62 6.93 6.05
CA ALA A 22 10.04 6.60 6.07
C ALA A 22 10.26 5.09 5.92
N GLY A 23 11.03 4.69 4.90
CA GLY A 23 11.30 3.29 4.59
C GLY A 23 10.26 2.59 3.70
N ASP A 24 9.15 3.25 3.37
CA ASP A 24 8.21 2.73 2.39
C ASP A 24 8.80 2.88 0.97
N THR A 25 8.59 1.86 0.15
CA THR A 25 8.88 1.89 -1.29
C THR A 25 7.64 1.47 -2.05
N ILE A 26 7.49 1.89 -3.30
CA ILE A 26 6.36 1.46 -4.14
C ILE A 26 6.28 -0.07 -4.21
N GLY A 27 7.42 -0.76 -4.31
CA GLY A 27 7.45 -2.23 -4.31
C GLY A 27 6.95 -2.82 -2.99
N ALA A 28 7.35 -2.25 -1.84
CA ALA A 28 6.87 -2.71 -0.53
C ALA A 28 5.37 -2.42 -0.33
N ILE A 29 4.90 -1.24 -0.75
CA ILE A 29 3.49 -0.84 -0.71
C ILE A 29 2.66 -1.77 -1.60
N ALA A 30 3.06 -1.92 -2.86
CA ALA A 30 2.45 -2.83 -3.84
C ALA A 30 2.28 -4.24 -3.27
N ASN A 31 3.37 -4.82 -2.74
CA ASN A 31 3.33 -6.14 -2.09
C ASN A 31 2.42 -6.17 -0.86
N ARG A 32 2.47 -5.15 0.00
CA ARG A 32 1.64 -5.06 1.20
C ARG A 32 0.14 -5.04 0.89
N PHE A 33 -0.24 -4.36 -0.19
CA PHE A 33 -1.63 -4.23 -0.61
C PHE A 33 -2.05 -5.27 -1.66
N GLY A 34 -1.14 -6.15 -2.10
CA GLY A 34 -1.39 -7.13 -3.15
C GLY A 34 -1.66 -6.50 -4.52
N ILE A 35 -1.24 -5.25 -4.73
CA ILE A 35 -1.40 -4.54 -5.99
C ILE A 35 -0.14 -4.77 -6.83
N PRO A 36 -0.23 -5.16 -8.10
CA PRO A 36 0.95 -5.24 -8.95
C PRO A 36 1.55 -3.85 -9.12
N GLN A 37 2.86 -3.73 -8.92
CA GLN A 37 3.59 -2.46 -8.99
C GLN A 37 3.30 -1.69 -10.29
N GLU A 38 3.23 -2.39 -11.42
CA GLU A 38 2.89 -1.79 -12.73
C GLU A 38 1.52 -1.10 -12.71
N GLU A 39 0.52 -1.71 -12.06
CA GLU A 39 -0.83 -1.16 -11.98
C GLU A 39 -0.90 0.02 -11.01
N LEU A 40 -0.16 -0.06 -9.90
CA LEU A 40 -0.01 1.06 -8.98
C LEU A 40 0.66 2.27 -9.68
N LEU A 41 1.69 2.02 -10.48
CA LEU A 41 2.36 3.06 -11.27
C LEU A 41 1.42 3.68 -12.30
N ARG A 42 0.72 2.85 -13.08
CA ARG A 42 -0.26 3.31 -14.08
C ARG A 42 -1.38 4.14 -13.46
N ALA A 43 -1.90 3.74 -12.31
CA ALA A 43 -2.95 4.50 -11.62
C ALA A 43 -2.49 5.88 -11.13
N ASN A 44 -1.20 6.04 -10.84
CA ASN A 44 -0.62 7.32 -10.43
C ASN A 44 0.06 8.09 -11.56
N ASN A 45 -0.03 7.60 -12.81
CA ASN A 45 0.74 8.13 -13.95
C ASN A 45 2.25 8.23 -13.66
N LEU A 46 2.79 7.30 -12.86
CA LEU A 46 4.20 7.22 -12.52
C LEU A 46 4.90 6.20 -13.41
N THR A 47 6.20 6.41 -13.64
CA THR A 47 7.06 5.41 -14.28
C THR A 47 7.95 4.70 -13.25
N PRO A 48 8.55 3.54 -13.60
CA PRO A 48 9.52 2.89 -12.72
C PRO A 48 10.70 3.77 -12.33
N ARG A 49 11.02 4.79 -13.13
CA ARG A 49 12.06 5.79 -12.84
C ARG A 49 11.63 6.84 -11.83
N ASP A 50 10.33 7.08 -11.70
CA ASP A 50 9.79 8.05 -10.73
C ASP A 50 9.67 7.44 -9.33
N VAL A 51 9.63 6.11 -9.24
CA VAL A 51 9.63 5.38 -7.96
C VAL A 51 10.79 5.80 -7.07
N THR A 52 11.98 5.99 -7.64
CA THR A 52 13.19 6.38 -6.90
C THR A 52 13.19 7.86 -6.50
N ARG A 53 12.26 8.65 -7.05
CA ARG A 53 12.09 10.07 -6.72
C ARG A 53 11.03 10.32 -5.67
N LEU A 54 10.21 9.32 -5.36
CA LEU A 54 9.19 9.43 -4.33
C LEU A 54 9.83 9.67 -2.97
N GLN A 55 9.27 10.62 -2.23
CA GLN A 55 9.74 11.05 -0.94
C GLN A 55 8.71 10.74 0.15
N ILE A 56 9.20 10.77 1.39
CA ILE A 56 8.36 10.66 2.57
C ILE A 56 7.39 11.84 2.58
N GLY A 57 6.10 11.55 2.75
CA GLY A 57 5.03 12.55 2.68
C GLY A 57 4.34 12.64 1.32
N ASP A 58 4.88 12.00 0.27
CA ASP A 58 4.19 11.92 -1.01
C ASP A 58 2.90 11.11 -0.88
N VAL A 59 1.86 11.54 -1.59
CA VAL A 59 0.55 10.89 -1.60
C VAL A 59 0.36 10.18 -2.91
N ILE A 60 0.09 8.89 -2.84
CA ILE A 60 -0.21 8.03 -4.00
C ILE A 60 -1.61 7.45 -3.88
N VAL A 61 -2.23 7.16 -5.02
CA VAL A 61 -3.51 6.50 -5.15
C VAL A 61 -3.28 5.00 -5.35
N LEU A 62 -3.83 4.20 -4.46
CA LEU A 62 -3.86 2.75 -4.55
C LEU A 62 -5.13 2.32 -5.31
N PRO A 63 -5.00 1.80 -6.55
CA PRO A 63 -6.15 1.30 -7.31
C PRO A 63 -6.62 -0.05 -6.79
N GLY A 64 -7.93 -0.28 -6.78
CA GLY A 64 -8.48 -1.63 -6.72
C GLY A 64 -8.22 -2.38 -5.42
N LEU A 65 -8.14 -1.69 -4.29
CA LEU A 65 -8.13 -2.36 -2.99
C LEU A 65 -9.44 -3.12 -2.82
N LEU A 66 -9.44 -4.42 -3.07
CA LEU A 66 -10.48 -5.30 -2.56
C LEU A 66 -10.36 -5.19 -1.03
N GLN A 67 -11.41 -4.71 -0.36
CA GLN A 67 -11.42 -4.62 1.10
C GLN A 67 -11.35 -6.04 1.70
N ALA A 68 -10.15 -6.59 1.84
CA ALA A 68 -9.83 -7.40 3.00
C ALA A 68 -9.62 -6.37 4.11
N THR A 69 -10.58 -6.30 5.03
CA THR A 69 -10.46 -5.59 6.30
C THR A 69 -9.02 -5.68 6.81
N PRO A 70 -8.30 -4.55 7.01
CA PRO A 70 -7.03 -4.63 7.68
C PRO A 70 -7.34 -5.04 9.11
N THR A 71 -7.01 -6.28 9.49
CA THR A 71 -6.66 -6.53 10.89
C THR A 71 -5.43 -5.67 11.14
N PRO A 72 -5.50 -4.62 11.97
CA PRO A 72 -4.31 -3.89 12.35
C PRO A 72 -3.54 -4.81 13.29
N THR A 73 -2.63 -5.62 12.74
CA THR A 73 -1.47 -6.04 13.51
C THR A 73 -0.33 -5.17 13.02
N PRO A 74 -0.12 -3.99 13.64
CA PRO A 74 1.21 -3.42 13.62
C PRO A 74 2.09 -4.44 14.33
N THR A 75 2.82 -5.25 13.58
CA THR A 75 4.09 -5.75 14.11
C THR A 75 5.00 -4.53 14.12
N GLU A 76 4.83 -3.71 15.15
CA GLU A 76 5.89 -2.97 15.77
C GLU A 76 6.99 -3.99 16.09
N VAL A 77 7.93 -4.17 15.15
CA VAL A 77 9.28 -4.61 15.52
C VAL A 77 10.00 -3.36 16.00
N ALA A 78 9.75 -2.99 17.25
CA ALA A 78 10.70 -2.24 18.03
C ALA A 78 11.81 -3.22 18.44
N THR A 79 12.98 -3.15 17.77
CA THR A 79 14.29 -3.79 18.06
C THR A 79 15.17 -3.40 16.85
N GLU A 80 16.13 -2.46 16.85
CA GLU A 80 17.03 -1.96 17.91
C GLU A 80 17.52 -0.52 17.60
N ALA A 81 18.08 0.10 18.63
CA ALA A 81 18.39 1.51 18.82
C ALA A 81 19.40 2.16 17.85
N PRO A 82 19.36 3.50 17.69
CA PRO A 82 20.58 4.25 17.42
C PRO A 82 21.46 4.16 18.68
N THR A 83 22.65 3.56 18.58
CA THR A 83 23.69 3.72 19.61
C THR A 83 24.21 5.16 19.54
N ALA A 84 23.47 6.08 20.16
CA ALA A 84 24.02 7.32 20.67
C ALA A 84 24.66 6.96 22.02
N THR A 85 25.99 6.87 22.06
CA THR A 85 26.73 6.87 23.32
C THR A 85 26.96 8.32 23.72
N PRO A 86 26.37 8.84 24.81
CA PRO A 86 26.76 10.11 25.38
C PRO A 86 28.02 9.91 26.25
N ALA A 87 28.85 10.96 26.28
CA ALA A 87 30.13 11.04 26.97
C ALA A 87 30.05 10.86 28.50
N GLY A 88 31.15 10.36 29.07
CA GLY A 88 31.53 10.41 30.48
C GLY A 88 33.05 10.37 30.61
#